data_AF-A0A963TNZ7-F1
#
_entry.id   AF-A0A963TNZ7-F1
#
_cell.length_a   1.000
_cell.length_b   1.000
_cell.length_c   1.000
_cell.angle_alpha   90.00
_cell.angle_beta   90.00
_cell.angle_gamma   90.00
#
_symmetry.space_group_name_H-M   'P 1'
#
loop_
_entity.id
_entity.type
_entity.pdbx_description
1 polymer ?
#
loop_
_entity_poly.entity_id
_entity_poly.type
_entity_poly.pdbx_seq_one_letter_code
_entity_poly.pdbx_strand_id
1 'polypeptide(L)'
;MTSVATGEILAVAMFVVTIFAVMIGFPVAFTLAGISLMFAGAGIVAGVFDPSFLSAMAGRYFGTMTNETLVAVPLFVFMGVMLERSKIAEALLTTMGELFGALRGGLGYSVVIVGALLAASTGIVGAT
;
A
#
# COMPACT_ATOMS: atom_id res chain seq x y z
N MET A 1 33.37 20.86 2.12
CA MET A 1 32.79 19.51 2.19
C MET A 1 32.47 19.11 0.75
N THR A 2 32.91 17.93 0.32
CA THR A 2 32.66 17.42 -1.04
C THR A 2 31.14 17.34 -1.25
N SER A 3 30.65 17.68 -2.45
CA SER A 3 29.20 17.65 -2.78
C SER A 3 28.54 16.31 -2.43
N VAL A 4 29.31 15.23 -2.46
CA VAL A 4 28.93 13.87 -2.04
C VAL A 4 28.53 13.79 -0.56
N ALA A 5 29.34 14.35 0.35
CA ALA A 5 29.08 14.28 1.79
C ALA A 5 27.79 15.05 2.17
N THR A 6 27.53 16.17 1.51
CA THR A 6 26.29 16.93 1.72
C THR A 6 25.06 16.14 1.26
N GLY A 7 25.18 15.36 0.18
CA GLY A 7 24.10 14.49 -0.31
C GLY A 7 23.76 13.34 0.64
N GLU A 8 24.76 12.67 1.19
CA GLU A 8 24.57 11.59 2.16
C GLU A 8 23.85 12.10 3.42
N ILE A 9 24.27 13.26 3.93
CA ILE A 9 23.63 13.89 5.11
C ILE A 9 22.16 14.23 4.81
N LEU A 10 21.88 14.80 3.64
CA LEU A 10 20.51 15.12 3.22
C LEU A 10 19.65 13.86 3.08
N ALA A 11 20.19 12.77 2.53
CA ALA A 11 19.46 11.51 2.36
C ALA A 11 19.11 10.87 3.72
N VAL A 12 20.07 10.81 4.64
CA VAL A 12 19.83 10.29 6.00
C VAL A 12 18.84 11.18 6.75
N ALA A 13 18.98 12.50 6.64
CA ALA A 13 18.05 13.45 7.25
C ALA A 13 16.62 13.28 6.68
N MET A 14 16.46 13.10 5.36
CA MET A 14 15.16 12.85 4.74
C MET A 14 14.51 11.59 5.31
N PHE A 15 15.28 10.52 5.44
CA PHE A 15 14.80 9.25 5.99
C PHE A 15 14.32 9.39 7.43
N VAL A 16 15.13 10.01 8.30
CA VAL A 16 14.80 10.23 9.71
C VAL A 16 13.56 11.11 9.85
N VAL A 17 13.49 12.23 9.12
CA VAL A 17 12.32 13.13 9.14
C VAL A 17 11.07 12.40 8.66
N THR A 18 11.17 11.55 7.63
CA THR A 18 10.05 10.76 7.13
C THR A 18 9.50 9.81 8.18
N ILE A 19 10.37 9.09 8.91
CA ILE A 19 9.94 8.18 9.99
C ILE A 19 9.15 8.95 11.05
N PHE A 20 9.70 10.04 11.57
CA PHE A 20 9.03 10.82 12.61
C PHE A 20 7.72 11.45 12.09
N ALA A 21 7.68 11.91 10.84
CA ALA A 21 6.46 12.47 10.26
C ALA A 21 5.34 11.43 10.10
N VAL A 22 5.67 10.21 9.70
CA VAL A 22 4.69 9.11 9.62
C VAL A 22 4.17 8.75 11.02
N MET A 23 5.03 8.78 12.05
CA MET A 23 4.62 8.53 13.44
C MET A 23 3.63 9.58 13.99
N ILE A 24 3.60 10.80 13.44
CA ILE A 24 2.63 11.84 13.83
C ILE A 24 1.20 11.49 13.35
N GLY A 25 1.05 10.51 12.45
CA GLY A 25 -0.26 9.97 12.05
C GLY A 25 -0.94 10.72 10.90
N PHE A 26 -0.23 11.58 10.17
CA PHE A 26 -0.73 12.15 8.92
C PHE A 26 -0.86 11.08 7.82
N PRO A 27 -1.76 11.23 6.84
CA PRO A 27 -1.90 10.25 5.76
C PRO A 27 -0.57 10.06 5.01
N VAL A 28 -0.11 8.82 4.96
CA VAL A 28 1.25 8.45 4.52
C VAL A 28 1.60 9.03 3.15
N ALA A 29 0.67 9.00 2.19
CA ALA A 29 0.88 9.52 0.84
C ALA A 29 1.32 11.01 0.83
N PHE A 30 0.65 11.86 1.61
CA PHE A 30 0.99 13.28 1.68
C PHE A 30 2.31 13.52 2.41
N THR A 31 2.60 12.74 3.46
CA THR A 31 3.87 12.85 4.19
C THR A 31 5.06 12.50 3.29
N LEU A 32 4.98 11.40 2.55
CA LEU A 32 6.03 10.97 1.63
C LEU A 32 6.23 11.96 0.48
N ALA A 33 5.14 12.41 -0.14
CA ALA A 33 5.20 13.39 -1.24
C ALA A 33 5.74 14.75 -0.77
N GLY A 34 5.27 15.25 0.37
CA GLY A 34 5.69 16.54 0.92
C GLY A 34 7.16 16.55 1.33
N ILE A 35 7.61 15.54 2.09
CA ILE A 35 8.99 15.48 2.60
C ILE A 35 9.97 15.26 1.45
N SER A 36 9.65 14.39 0.48
CA SER A 36 10.50 14.20 -0.70
C SER A 36 10.64 15.48 -1.52
N LEU A 37 9.57 16.27 -1.71
CA LEU A 37 9.64 17.55 -2.40
C LEU A 37 10.42 18.62 -1.63
N MET A 38 10.26 18.70 -0.30
CA MET A 38 11.04 19.64 0.54
C MET A 38 12.53 19.34 0.47
N PHE A 39 12.92 18.07 0.58
CA PHE A 39 14.32 17.64 0.49
C PHE A 39 14.89 17.74 -0.93
N ALA A 40 14.07 17.53 -1.97
CA ALA A 40 14.47 17.81 -3.35
C ALA A 40 14.78 19.31 -3.53
N GLY A 41 13.94 20.20 -3.01
CA GLY A 41 14.18 21.65 -3.01
C GLY A 41 15.47 22.03 -2.27
N ALA A 42 15.67 21.48 -1.08
CA ALA A 42 16.91 21.68 -0.30
C ALA A 42 18.15 21.17 -1.06
N GLY A 43 18.03 20.02 -1.74
CA GLY A 43 19.09 19.43 -2.56
C GLY A 43 19.44 20.26 -3.80
N ILE A 44 18.46 20.93 -4.42
CA ILE A 44 18.68 21.84 -5.55
C ILE A 44 19.46 23.07 -5.09
N VAL A 45 19.04 23.68 -3.97
CA VAL A 45 19.74 24.86 -3.40
C VAL A 45 21.16 24.50 -2.97
N ALA A 46 21.36 23.29 -2.43
CA ALA A 46 22.69 22.79 -2.06
C ALA A 46 23.56 22.36 -3.26
N GLY A 47 23.02 22.36 -4.49
CA GLY A 47 23.72 21.94 -5.71
C GLY A 47 24.01 20.44 -5.80
N VAL A 48 23.30 19.61 -5.02
CA VAL A 48 23.50 18.15 -4.96
C VAL A 48 22.43 17.40 -5.74
N PHE A 49 21.27 18.01 -5.97
CA PHE A 49 20.15 17.41 -6.70
C PHE A 49 19.88 18.12 -8.02
N ASP A 50 19.79 17.34 -9.11
CA ASP A 50 19.54 17.87 -10.45
C ASP A 50 18.02 18.13 -10.65
N PRO A 51 17.60 19.38 -10.96
CA PRO A 51 16.19 19.71 -11.20
C PRO A 51 15.53 18.90 -12.33
N SER A 52 16.29 18.36 -13.28
CA SER A 52 15.76 17.52 -14.36
C SER A 52 15.01 16.29 -13.84
N PHE A 53 15.39 15.74 -12.68
CA PHE A 53 14.69 14.62 -12.06
C PHE A 53 13.25 14.96 -11.65
N LEU A 54 12.95 16.23 -11.32
CA LEU A 54 11.58 16.67 -11.04
C LEU A 54 10.74 16.71 -12.32
N SER A 55 11.30 17.16 -13.44
CA SER A 55 10.60 17.15 -14.73
C SER A 55 10.28 15.73 -15.21
N ALA A 56 11.16 14.77 -14.93
CA ALA A 56 10.94 13.36 -15.23
C ALA A 56 9.87 12.70 -14.33
N MET A 57 9.48 13.35 -13.22
CA MET A 57 8.52 12.80 -12.26
C MET A 57 7.13 12.63 -12.86
N ALA A 58 6.69 13.57 -13.70
CA ALA A 58 5.40 13.47 -14.39
C ALA A 58 5.32 12.22 -15.30
N GLY A 59 6.38 11.95 -16.05
CA GLY A 59 6.46 10.74 -16.90
C GLY A 59 6.45 9.45 -16.07
N ARG A 60 7.13 9.43 -14.92
CA ARG A 60 7.12 8.29 -14.00
C ARG A 60 5.75 8.03 -13.37
N TYR A 61 5.02 9.09 -13.02
CA TYR A 61 3.65 8.96 -12.51
C TYR A 61 2.72 8.36 -13.56
N PHE A 62 2.80 8.84 -14.80
CA PHE A 62 1.99 8.31 -15.88
C PHE A 62 2.30 6.82 -16.12
N GLY A 63 3.59 6.47 -16.18
CA GLY A 63 4.01 5.06 -16.33
C GLY A 63 3.54 4.15 -15.18
N THR A 64 3.47 4.68 -13.96
CA THR A 64 2.95 3.96 -12.79
C THR A 64 1.43 3.81 -12.85
N MET A 65 0.70 4.85 -13.27
CA MET A 65 -0.76 4.81 -13.42
C MET A 65 -1.20 3.79 -14.48
N THR A 66 -0.41 3.59 -15.53
CA THR A 66 -0.65 2.58 -16.57
C THR A 66 -0.18 1.18 -16.21
N ASN A 67 0.35 0.96 -15.00
CA ASN A 67 0.84 -0.34 -14.59
C ASN A 67 -0.33 -1.31 -14.39
N GLU A 68 -0.36 -2.40 -15.17
CA GLU A 68 -1.41 -3.42 -15.13
C GLU A 68 -1.59 -4.04 -13.74
N THR A 69 -0.53 -4.14 -12.94
CA THR A 69 -0.60 -4.63 -11.56
C THR A 69 -1.40 -3.68 -10.66
N LEU A 70 -1.24 -2.37 -10.83
CA LEU A 70 -1.98 -1.38 -10.04
C LEU A 70 -3.43 -1.23 -10.49
N VAL A 71 -3.73 -1.51 -11.77
CA VAL A 71 -5.12 -1.62 -12.27
C VAL A 71 -5.88 -2.75 -11.59
N ALA A 72 -5.19 -3.78 -11.11
CA ALA A 72 -5.83 -4.87 -10.37
C ALA A 72 -6.40 -4.39 -9.02
N VAL A 73 -5.80 -3.38 -8.36
CA VAL A 73 -6.23 -2.92 -7.02
C VAL A 73 -7.70 -2.46 -7.00
N PRO A 74 -8.17 -1.55 -7.87
CA PRO A 74 -9.58 -1.19 -7.94
C PRO A 74 -10.51 -2.37 -8.26
N LEU A 75 -10.08 -3.29 -9.12
CA LEU A 75 -10.87 -4.48 -9.49
C LEU A 75 -11.02 -5.45 -8.33
N PHE A 76 -9.99 -5.62 -7.50
CA PHE A 76 -10.07 -6.40 -6.26
C PHE A 76 -10.99 -5.75 -5.23
N VAL A 77 -10.92 -4.43 -5.07
CA VAL A 77 -11.87 -3.69 -4.22
C VAL A 77 -13.30 -3.89 -4.71
N PHE A 78 -13.52 -3.79 -6.03
CA PHE A 78 -14.83 -4.03 -6.64
C PHE A 78 -15.34 -5.44 -6.34
N MET A 79 -14.50 -6.47 -6.53
CA MET A 79 -14.89 -7.84 -6.23
C MET A 79 -15.20 -8.03 -4.73
N GLY A 80 -14.39 -7.48 -3.84
CA GLY A 80 -14.64 -7.53 -2.39
C GLY A 80 -16.00 -6.94 -2.02
N VAL A 81 -16.31 -5.75 -2.56
CA VAL A 81 -17.61 -5.09 -2.36
C VAL A 81 -18.75 -5.91 -2.98
N MET A 82 -18.57 -6.50 -4.16
CA MET A 82 -19.58 -7.36 -4.79
C MET A 82 -19.87 -8.62 -3.98
N LEU A 83 -18.84 -9.27 -3.42
CA LEU A 83 -18.99 -10.45 -2.56
C LEU A 83 -19.70 -10.13 -1.24
N GLU A 84 -19.40 -8.97 -0.64
CA GLU A 84 -20.10 -8.48 0.56
C GLU A 84 -21.57 -8.17 0.25
N ARG A 85 -21.83 -7.43 -0.83
CA ARG A 85 -23.18 -7.00 -1.23
C ARG A 85 -24.08 -8.15 -1.66
N SER A 86 -23.51 -9.19 -2.26
CA SER A 86 -24.25 -10.39 -2.68
C SER A 86 -24.56 -11.36 -1.53
N LYS A 87 -24.02 -11.11 -0.32
CA LYS A 87 -24.15 -12.00 0.85
C LYS A 87 -23.66 -13.44 0.63
N ILE A 88 -22.92 -13.69 -0.44
CA ILE A 88 -22.38 -15.03 -0.74
C ILE A 88 -21.38 -15.44 0.34
N ALA A 89 -20.59 -14.50 0.86
CA ALA A 89 -19.66 -14.74 1.96
C ALA A 89 -20.37 -15.22 3.23
N GLU A 90 -21.50 -14.60 3.59
CA GLU A 90 -22.30 -14.97 4.76
C GLU A 90 -22.98 -16.34 4.56
N ALA A 91 -23.56 -16.57 3.38
CA ALA A 91 -24.19 -17.85 3.04
C ALA A 91 -23.19 -19.01 3.07
N LEU A 92 -21.96 -18.80 2.59
CA LEU A 92 -20.86 -19.77 2.65
C LEU A 92 -20.46 -20.10 4.08
N LEU A 93 -20.31 -19.08 4.95
CA LEU A 93 -19.98 -19.29 6.36
C LEU A 93 -21.04 -20.11 7.08
N THR A 94 -22.32 -19.80 6.90
CA THR A 94 -23.43 -20.53 7.52
C THR A 94 -23.49 -21.97 7.03
N THR A 95 -23.40 -22.19 5.71
CA THR A 95 -23.43 -23.55 5.12
C THR A 95 -22.25 -24.40 5.59
N MET A 96 -21.05 -23.81 5.68
CA MET A 96 -19.88 -24.52 6.19
C MET A 96 -19.98 -24.76 7.70
N GLY A 97 -20.60 -23.86 8.45
CA GLY A 97 -20.90 -24.06 9.88
C GLY A 97 -21.84 -25.24 10.11
N GLU A 98 -22.87 -25.40 9.27
CA GLU A 98 -23.77 -26.55 9.29
C GLU A 98 -23.06 -27.84 8.88
N LEU A 99 -22.21 -27.79 7.84
CA LEU A 99 -21.45 -28.94 7.35
C LEU A 99 -20.52 -29.52 8.41
N PHE A 100 -19.80 -28.68 9.15
CA PHE A 100 -18.85 -29.11 10.17
C PHE A 100 -19.44 -29.10 11.60
N GLY A 101 -20.71 -28.71 11.79
CA GLY A 101 -21.32 -28.48 13.10
C GLY A 101 -21.40 -29.70 14.00
N ALA A 102 -21.38 -30.92 13.44
CA ALA A 102 -21.34 -32.16 14.21
C ALA A 102 -19.95 -32.47 14.81
N LEU A 103 -18.90 -31.79 14.35
CA LEU A 103 -17.54 -31.96 14.87
C LEU A 103 -17.29 -31.04 16.06
N ARG A 104 -16.55 -31.53 17.05
CA ARG A 104 -16.05 -30.70 18.16
C ARG A 104 -15.14 -29.61 17.58
N GLY A 105 -15.55 -28.34 17.72
CA GLY A 105 -14.84 -27.21 17.11
C GLY A 105 -15.21 -26.92 15.65
N GLY A 106 -16.30 -27.51 15.13
CA GLY A 106 -16.78 -27.34 13.76
C GLY A 106 -16.83 -25.90 13.26
N LEU A 107 -17.37 -24.99 14.08
CA LEU A 107 -17.41 -23.55 13.79
C LEU A 107 -16.02 -22.95 13.54
N GLY A 108 -14.99 -23.39 14.27
CA GLY A 108 -13.62 -22.92 14.09
C GLY A 108 -13.02 -23.37 12.75
N TYR A 109 -13.24 -24.62 12.37
CA TYR A 109 -12.80 -25.14 11.07
C TYR A 109 -13.46 -24.37 9.91
N SER A 110 -14.77 -24.12 10.01
CA SER A 110 -15.51 -23.37 9.00
C SER A 110 -14.99 -21.94 8.84
N VAL A 111 -14.70 -21.24 9.96
CA VAL A 111 -14.15 -19.88 9.92
C VAL A 111 -12.75 -19.84 9.32
N VAL A 112 -11.87 -20.77 9.67
CA VAL A 112 -10.50 -20.79 9.12
C VAL A 112 -10.51 -21.08 7.62
N ILE A 113 -11.28 -22.08 7.18
CA ILE A 113 -11.32 -22.48 5.77
C ILE A 113 -11.98 -21.38 4.92
N VAL A 114 -13.17 -20.92 5.31
CA VAL A 114 -13.90 -19.89 4.56
C VAL A 114 -13.17 -18.55 4.63
N GLY A 115 -12.63 -18.21 5.81
CA GLY A 115 -11.80 -17.01 5.98
C GLY A 115 -10.57 -17.04 5.06
N ALA A 116 -9.88 -18.17 4.93
CA ALA A 116 -8.77 -18.32 4.00
C ALA A 116 -9.19 -18.16 2.54
N LEU A 117 -10.31 -18.77 2.13
CA LEU A 117 -10.83 -18.68 0.77
C LEU A 117 -11.26 -17.24 0.40
N LEU A 118 -11.96 -16.57 1.32
CA LEU A 118 -12.39 -15.18 1.12
C LEU A 118 -11.20 -14.22 1.16
N ALA A 119 -10.24 -14.39 2.08
CA ALA A 119 -9.04 -13.57 2.14
C ALA A 119 -8.17 -13.71 0.89
N ALA A 120 -8.03 -14.93 0.36
CA ALA A 120 -7.34 -15.18 -0.90
C ALA A 120 -8.00 -14.44 -2.08
N SER A 121 -9.34 -14.36 -2.10
CA SER A 121 -10.06 -13.60 -3.12
C SER A 121 -9.85 -12.09 -2.97
N THR A 122 -9.76 -11.54 -1.76
CA THR A 122 -9.56 -10.10 -1.57
C THR A 122 -8.17 -9.57 -1.94
N GLY A 123 -7.27 -10.44 -2.42
CA GLY A 123 -6.07 -10.03 -3.14
C GLY A 123 -5.14 -9.17 -2.28
N ILE A 124 -4.14 -9.79 -1.66
CA ILE A 124 -3.01 -9.15 -0.96
C ILE A 124 -2.17 -8.19 -1.84
N VAL A 125 -2.64 -7.87 -3.05
CA VAL A 125 -2.00 -7.12 -4.14
C VAL A 125 -1.62 -5.68 -3.76
N GLY A 126 -2.11 -5.14 -2.64
CA GLY A 126 -1.58 -3.90 -2.06
C GLY A 126 -0.22 -4.03 -1.36
N ALA A 127 0.28 -5.25 -1.13
CA ALA A 127 1.53 -5.51 -0.40
C ALA A 127 2.77 -5.69 -1.30
N THR A 128 2.66 -5.41 -2.60
CA THR A 128 3.79 -5.31 -3.55
C THR A 128 3.88 -3.89 -4.09
#